data_AF-A0A0V0YGN9-F1
#
_entry.id   AF-A0A0V0YGN9-F1
#
_cell.length_a   1.000
_cell.length_b   1.000
_cell.length_c   1.000
_cell.angle_alpha   90.00
_cell.angle_beta   90.00
_cell.angle_gamma   90.00
#
_symmetry.space_group_name_H-M   'P 1'
#
loop_
_entity.id
_entity.type
_entity.pdbx_description
1 polymer ?
#
loop_
_entity_poly.entity_id
_entity_poly.type
_entity_poly.pdbx_seq_one_letter_code
_entity_poly.pdbx_strand_id
1 'polypeptide(L)'
;LFMPNYNLYIDTFTNSELRYLVSAASEVIYKEKSTTVHSLSIRQLLPDTNHYVTYDGSFTFPGCYETVHWIVMNKPVYINFKDMKLLRDLQRTESKARDPLLLGGFGRAVMPLNLRSVRTNINFKPKSSPSCRSMQRKLHYKGSISFKSVEKIKSHQRFVNNYL
;
A
#
# COMPACT_ATOMS: atom_id res chain seq x y z
N LEU A 1 4.56 -1.12 -9.03
CA LEU A 1 4.23 -0.77 -7.64
C LEU A 1 2.73 -0.69 -7.49
N PHE A 2 2.21 -1.44 -6.52
CA PHE A 2 0.89 -1.30 -5.93
C PHE A 2 1.11 -1.66 -4.45
N MET A 3 0.86 -0.73 -3.54
CA MET A 3 1.02 -0.93 -2.09
C MET A 3 -0.27 -0.50 -1.37
N PRO A 4 -1.47 -0.99 -1.76
CA PRO A 4 -2.71 -0.61 -1.07
C PRO A 4 -2.84 -1.30 0.29
N ASN A 5 -2.09 -2.37 0.53
CA ASN A 5 -2.32 -3.29 1.64
C ASN A 5 -1.58 -2.86 2.91
N TYR A 6 -0.87 -1.73 2.88
CA TYR A 6 0.09 -1.37 3.93
C TYR A 6 -0.25 -0.07 4.67
N ASN A 7 -1.35 0.61 4.31
CA ASN A 7 -1.72 1.85 4.99
C ASN A 7 -2.73 1.65 6.12
N LEU A 8 -3.24 0.42 6.31
CA LEU A 8 -3.98 0.02 7.50
C LEU A 8 -3.20 -1.06 8.23
N TYR A 9 -2.93 -0.84 9.51
CA TYR A 9 -2.17 -1.78 10.36
C TYR A 9 -3.02 -2.22 11.54
N ILE A 10 -2.97 -3.51 11.88
CA ILE A 10 -3.72 -4.06 13.01
C ILE A 10 -3.01 -3.69 14.31
N ASP A 11 -3.72 -3.02 15.22
CA ASP A 11 -3.22 -2.64 16.55
C ASP A 11 -4.30 -2.91 17.61
N THR A 12 -4.02 -2.53 18.84
CA THR A 12 -4.90 -2.57 20.01
C THR A 12 -6.02 -1.53 19.96
N PHE A 13 -5.82 -0.43 19.22
CA PHE A 13 -6.77 0.67 19.07
C PHE A 13 -7.09 0.96 17.60
N THR A 14 -8.21 1.63 17.39
CA THR A 14 -8.65 2.12 16.07
C THR A 14 -8.66 3.63 16.09
N ASN A 15 -8.23 4.26 15.00
CA ASN A 15 -8.43 5.69 14.78
C ASN A 15 -9.93 6.07 14.96
N SER A 16 -10.23 7.19 15.63
CA SER A 16 -11.61 7.59 15.96
C SER A 16 -12.49 7.79 14.73
N GLU A 17 -11.99 8.51 13.73
CA GLU A 17 -12.69 8.76 12.46
C GLU A 17 -12.89 7.46 11.66
N LEU A 18 -11.86 6.61 11.66
CA LEU A 18 -11.97 5.29 11.04
C LEU A 18 -13.03 4.44 11.74
N ARG A 19 -13.12 4.50 13.07
CA ARG A 19 -14.15 3.76 13.82
C ARG A 19 -15.56 4.24 13.50
N TYR A 20 -15.73 5.55 13.34
CA TYR A 20 -17.01 6.12 12.91
C TYR A 20 -17.41 5.62 11.50
N LEU A 21 -16.46 5.54 10.57
CA LEU A 21 -16.67 4.92 9.27
C LEU A 21 -17.00 3.43 9.37
N VAL A 22 -16.32 2.69 10.24
CA VAL A 22 -16.58 1.26 10.45
C VAL A 22 -17.99 1.04 11.02
N SER A 23 -18.45 1.89 11.95
CA SER A 23 -19.81 1.80 12.46
C SER A 23 -20.85 2.08 11.37
N ALA A 24 -20.64 3.11 10.54
CA ALA A 24 -21.52 3.37 9.41
C ALA A 24 -21.51 2.20 8.41
N ALA A 25 -20.33 1.61 8.14
CA ALA A 25 -20.20 0.45 7.27
C ALA A 25 -21.00 -0.77 7.77
N SER A 26 -21.10 -0.97 9.08
CA SER A 26 -21.90 -2.06 9.65
C SER A 26 -23.41 -1.94 9.43
N GLU A 27 -23.91 -0.76 9.05
CA GLU A 27 -25.32 -0.55 8.69
C GLU A 27 -25.59 -0.92 7.21
N VAL A 28 -24.54 -0.91 6.37
CA VAL A 28 -24.61 -1.10 4.92
C VAL A 28 -23.91 -2.40 4.47
N ILE A 29 -24.23 -3.50 5.14
CA ILE A 29 -23.61 -4.82 4.90
C ILE A 29 -23.82 -5.32 3.46
N TYR A 30 -24.99 -5.04 2.88
CA TYR A 30 -25.39 -5.54 1.56
C TYR A 30 -25.20 -4.49 0.47
N LYS A 31 -25.01 -4.96 -0.76
CA LYS A 31 -24.89 -4.13 -1.96
C LYS A 31 -26.12 -3.20 -2.12
N GLU A 32 -25.91 -2.04 -2.73
CA GLU A 32 -26.93 -1.00 -2.98
C GLU A 32 -27.52 -0.34 -1.73
N LYS A 33 -27.11 -0.74 -0.52
CA LYS A 33 -27.44 0.00 0.70
C LYS A 33 -26.54 1.21 0.86
N SER A 34 -27.12 2.29 1.38
CA SER A 34 -26.41 3.52 1.71
C SER A 34 -26.83 4.03 3.08
N THR A 35 -25.93 4.77 3.73
CA THR A 35 -26.17 5.47 5.00
C THR A 35 -25.48 6.82 4.94
N THR A 36 -25.97 7.79 5.71
CA THR A 36 -25.42 9.14 5.75
C THR A 36 -24.36 9.28 6.84
N VAL A 37 -23.17 9.74 6.47
CA VAL A 37 -22.07 10.03 7.40
C VAL A 37 -22.05 11.55 7.63
N HIS A 38 -22.35 12.01 8.85
CA HIS A 38 -22.58 13.44 9.10
C HIS A 38 -21.30 14.25 9.31
N SER A 39 -20.42 13.82 10.21
CA SER A 39 -19.21 14.56 10.56
C SER A 39 -18.00 13.63 10.51
N LEU A 40 -17.23 13.72 9.42
CA LEU A 40 -15.98 12.98 9.24
C LEU A 40 -14.83 13.95 8.95
N SER A 41 -13.82 13.94 9.80
CA SER A 41 -12.60 14.72 9.61
C SER A 41 -11.59 13.95 8.78
N ILE A 42 -11.48 14.30 7.49
CA ILE A 42 -10.50 13.68 6.57
C ILE A 42 -9.07 13.81 7.09
N ARG A 43 -8.73 14.95 7.72
CA ARG A 43 -7.39 15.16 8.28
C ARG A 43 -7.06 14.19 9.40
N GLN A 44 -8.03 13.87 10.26
CA GLN A 44 -7.84 12.95 11.38
C GLN A 44 -7.89 11.49 10.92
N LEU A 45 -8.51 11.19 9.78
CA LEU A 45 -8.46 9.87 9.17
C LEU A 45 -7.07 9.56 8.58
N LEU A 46 -6.37 10.59 8.10
CA LEU A 46 -5.01 10.45 7.58
C LEU A 46 -3.99 10.22 8.71
N PRO A 47 -2.90 9.50 8.42
CA PRO A 47 -1.85 9.29 9.41
C PRO A 47 -1.17 10.62 9.76
N ASP A 48 -0.82 10.79 11.03
CA ASP A 48 -0.05 11.94 11.51
C ASP A 48 1.41 11.85 11.07
N THR A 49 1.64 12.13 9.79
CA THR A 49 2.95 12.26 9.16
C THR A 49 2.84 13.14 7.92
N ASN A 50 3.89 13.94 7.68
CA ASN A 50 4.05 14.63 6.41
C ASN A 50 4.87 13.82 5.42
N HIS A 51 5.40 12.65 5.81
CA HIS A 51 6.27 11.85 4.97
C HIS A 51 5.47 10.98 4.01
N TYR A 52 5.80 11.05 2.72
CA TYR A 52 5.14 10.30 1.68
C TYR A 52 6.08 9.95 0.53
N VAL A 53 5.62 9.02 -0.30
CA VAL A 53 6.23 8.58 -1.55
C VAL A 53 5.22 8.79 -2.67
N THR A 54 5.65 9.28 -3.83
CA THR A 54 4.80 9.46 -5.01
C THR A 54 5.33 8.75 -6.24
N TYR A 55 4.41 8.29 -7.10
CA TYR A 55 4.75 7.65 -8.37
C TYR A 55 3.57 7.70 -9.34
N ASP A 56 3.87 7.65 -10.64
CA ASP A 56 2.86 7.61 -11.70
C ASP A 56 2.43 6.16 -11.93
N GLY A 57 1.14 5.91 -12.07
CA GLY A 57 0.59 4.56 -12.22
C GLY A 57 -0.80 4.50 -12.82
N SER A 58 -1.42 3.33 -12.67
CA SER A 58 -2.74 3.04 -13.21
C SER A 58 -3.81 2.84 -12.16
N PHE A 59 -5.06 2.89 -12.58
CA PHE A 59 -6.18 2.38 -11.80
C PHE A 59 -5.97 0.92 -11.40
N THR A 60 -6.52 0.57 -10.25
CA THR A 60 -6.36 -0.76 -9.63
C THR A 60 -7.62 -1.60 -9.73
N PHE A 61 -8.60 -1.08 -10.46
CA PHE A 61 -9.81 -1.74 -10.90
C PHE A 61 -9.80 -1.83 -12.45
N PRO A 62 -10.71 -2.61 -13.06
CA PRO A 62 -10.75 -2.79 -14.51
C PRO A 62 -10.76 -1.48 -15.30
N GLY A 63 -10.12 -1.47 -16.46
CA GLY A 63 -9.85 -0.27 -17.28
C GLY A 63 -8.36 0.12 -17.25
N CYS A 64 -7.68 -0.07 -16.11
CA CYS A 64 -6.22 -0.02 -15.98
C CYS A 64 -5.52 1.24 -16.57
N TYR A 65 -6.23 2.35 -16.76
CA TYR A 65 -5.69 3.56 -17.38
C TYR A 65 -4.52 4.12 -16.58
N GLU A 66 -3.42 4.45 -17.27
CA GLU A 66 -2.17 4.97 -16.70
C GLU A 66 -2.21 6.50 -16.50
N THR A 67 -3.21 6.97 -15.77
CA THR A 67 -3.49 8.40 -15.57
C THR A 67 -3.45 8.82 -14.10
N VAL A 68 -2.96 7.95 -13.21
CA VAL A 68 -3.02 8.17 -11.75
C VAL A 68 -1.66 8.60 -11.21
N HIS A 69 -1.64 9.71 -10.48
CA HIS A 69 -0.50 10.09 -9.64
C HIS A 69 -0.75 9.63 -8.20
N TRP A 70 -0.03 8.59 -7.76
CA TRP A 70 -0.21 8.01 -6.44
C TRP A 70 0.57 8.79 -5.38
N ILE A 71 -0.06 8.97 -4.21
CA ILE A 71 0.59 9.46 -2.98
C ILE A 71 0.42 8.37 -1.91
N VAL A 72 1.53 7.85 -1.40
CA VAL A 72 1.58 6.80 -0.38
C VAL A 72 2.22 7.37 0.87
N MET A 73 1.44 7.46 1.96
CA MET A 73 1.92 7.96 3.25
C MET A 73 2.90 6.98 3.90
N ASN A 74 3.95 7.49 4.54
CA ASN A 74 5.01 6.69 5.17
C ASN A 74 4.67 6.23 6.61
N LYS A 75 3.40 6.31 7.00
CA LYS A 75 2.90 5.86 8.29
C LYS A 75 1.51 5.26 8.09
N PRO A 76 1.21 4.10 8.67
CA PRO A 76 -0.11 3.50 8.55
C PRO A 76 -1.12 4.20 9.48
N VAL A 77 -2.40 3.98 9.19
CA VAL A 77 -3.52 4.21 10.10
C VAL A 77 -3.80 2.91 10.85
N TYR A 78 -4.06 3.00 12.14
CA TYR A 78 -4.25 1.82 12.99
C TYR A 78 -5.73 1.45 13.13
N ILE A 79 -6.01 0.15 13.11
CA ILE A 79 -7.33 -0.44 13.28
C ILE A 79 -7.27 -1.65 14.20
N ASN A 80 -8.22 -1.76 15.13
CA ASN A 80 -8.38 -2.93 15.98
C ASN A 80 -8.90 -4.11 15.15
N PHE A 81 -8.46 -5.32 15.50
CA PHE A 81 -8.95 -6.57 14.92
C PHE A 81 -10.48 -6.67 14.84
N LYS A 82 -11.22 -6.25 15.88
CA LYS A 82 -12.69 -6.30 15.90
C LYS A 82 -13.30 -5.40 14.81
N ASP A 83 -12.80 -4.18 14.69
CA ASP A 83 -13.27 -3.20 13.71
C ASP A 83 -12.89 -3.64 12.28
N MET A 84 -11.70 -4.23 12.13
CA MET A 84 -11.27 -4.80 10.85
C MET A 84 -12.16 -5.98 10.42
N LYS A 85 -12.67 -6.77 11.37
CA LYS A 85 -13.62 -7.85 11.07
C LYS A 85 -14.92 -7.30 10.50
N LEU A 86 -15.47 -6.23 11.06
CA LEU A 86 -16.69 -5.59 10.56
C LEU A 86 -16.55 -5.17 9.08
N LEU A 87 -15.40 -4.59 8.70
CA LEU A 87 -15.12 -4.25 7.31
C LEU A 87 -15.03 -5.46 6.39
N ARG A 88 -14.56 -6.60 6.90
CA ARG A 88 -14.46 -7.86 6.14
C ARG A 88 -15.81 -8.57 5.98
N ASP A 89 -16.77 -8.26 6.83
CA ASP A 89 -18.12 -8.84 6.80
C ASP A 89 -19.02 -8.18 5.74
N LEU A 90 -18.59 -7.06 5.12
CA LEU A 90 -19.27 -6.42 3.99
C LEU A 90 -19.42 -7.37 2.80
N GLN A 91 -20.56 -7.28 2.10
CA GLN A 91 -20.96 -8.24 1.08
C GLN A 91 -21.33 -7.56 -0.24
N ARG A 92 -21.16 -8.30 -1.33
CA ARG A 92 -21.58 -7.94 -2.69
C ARG A 92 -22.98 -8.44 -3.01
N THR A 93 -23.58 -9.24 -2.13
CA THR A 93 -24.95 -9.71 -2.25
C THR A 93 -25.91 -8.59 -1.86
N GLU A 94 -27.08 -8.57 -2.50
CA GLU A 94 -28.13 -7.56 -2.25
C GLU A 94 -28.92 -7.86 -0.97
N SER A 95 -28.90 -9.11 -0.52
CA SER A 95 -29.59 -9.56 0.69
C SER A 95 -28.85 -10.74 1.34
N LYS A 96 -29.41 -11.24 2.44
CA LYS A 96 -28.90 -12.42 3.15
C LYS A 96 -28.99 -13.66 2.26
N ALA A 97 -27.85 -14.08 1.72
CA ALA A 97 -27.72 -15.30 0.93
C ALA A 97 -27.25 -16.48 1.80
N ARG A 98 -27.49 -17.71 1.33
CA ARG A 98 -26.92 -18.93 1.94
C ARG A 98 -25.39 -18.93 1.83
N ASP A 99 -24.90 -18.53 0.65
CA ASP A 99 -23.48 -18.39 0.35
C ASP A 99 -23.16 -16.92 0.02
N PRO A 100 -22.83 -16.10 1.03
CA PRO A 100 -22.58 -14.68 0.83
C PRO A 100 -21.25 -14.43 0.11
N LEU A 101 -21.27 -13.58 -0.91
CA LEU A 101 -20.06 -13.11 -1.57
C LEU A 101 -19.50 -11.90 -0.83
N LEU A 102 -18.39 -12.09 -0.11
CA LEU A 102 -17.73 -11.01 0.63
C LEU A 102 -17.14 -9.95 -0.32
N LEU A 103 -17.04 -8.71 0.16
CA LEU A 103 -16.44 -7.59 -0.56
C LEU A 103 -14.90 -7.66 -0.55
N GLY A 104 -14.32 -8.32 0.45
CA GLY A 104 -12.87 -8.47 0.59
C GLY A 104 -12.23 -9.40 -0.47
N GLY A 105 -10.91 -9.30 -0.62
CA GLY A 105 -10.13 -10.26 -1.42
C GLY A 105 -9.87 -9.88 -2.89
N PHE A 106 -10.48 -8.80 -3.41
CA PHE A 106 -10.28 -8.34 -4.79
C PHE A 106 -9.10 -7.35 -4.97
N GLY A 107 -8.07 -7.46 -4.12
CA GLY A 107 -6.87 -6.63 -4.24
C GLY A 107 -6.06 -7.00 -5.48
N ARG A 108 -5.68 -6.02 -6.30
CA ARG A 108 -4.72 -6.22 -7.40
C ARG A 108 -3.38 -6.71 -6.85
N ALA A 109 -2.68 -7.58 -7.57
CA ALA A 109 -1.33 -8.00 -7.19
C ALA A 109 -0.31 -6.84 -7.31
N VAL A 110 0.85 -6.98 -6.65
CA VAL A 110 1.95 -6.02 -6.82
C VAL A 110 2.49 -6.10 -8.24
N MET A 111 2.39 -5.00 -8.97
CA MET A 111 2.92 -4.90 -10.34
C MET A 111 4.40 -4.50 -10.34
N PRO A 112 5.20 -4.87 -11.36
CA PRO A 112 6.58 -4.42 -11.48
C PRO A 112 6.69 -2.88 -11.57
N LEU A 113 7.86 -2.36 -11.23
CA LEU A 113 8.13 -0.91 -11.27
C LEU A 113 8.35 -0.41 -12.70
N ASN A 114 8.86 -1.25 -13.61
CA ASN A 114 9.13 -0.93 -15.01
C ASN A 114 9.94 0.36 -15.19
N LEU A 115 11.02 0.51 -14.41
CA LEU A 115 11.91 1.66 -14.45
C LEU A 115 11.26 3.03 -14.18
N ARG A 116 10.01 3.07 -13.70
CA ARG A 116 9.35 4.33 -13.33
C ARG A 116 10.10 5.01 -12.19
N SER A 117 10.11 6.34 -12.23
CA SER A 117 10.66 7.14 -11.15
C SER A 117 9.73 7.14 -9.93
N VAL A 118 10.32 7.04 -8.75
CA VAL A 118 9.63 7.16 -7.47
C VAL A 118 10.21 8.37 -6.76
N ARG A 119 9.35 9.27 -6.30
CA ARG A 119 9.73 10.52 -5.60
C ARG A 119 9.32 10.43 -4.14
N THR A 120 10.00 11.14 -3.26
CA THR A 120 9.66 11.19 -1.84
C THR A 120 10.18 12.46 -1.19
N ASN A 121 9.49 12.93 -0.16
CA ASN A 121 9.94 14.03 0.68
C ASN A 121 10.69 13.56 1.94
N ILE A 122 10.99 12.27 2.05
CA ILE A 122 11.72 11.68 3.17
C ILE A 122 13.21 11.99 3.00
N ASN A 123 13.81 12.65 3.99
CA ASN A 123 15.25 12.90 4.02
C ASN A 123 15.98 11.69 4.63
N PHE A 124 16.71 10.96 3.80
CA PHE A 124 17.50 9.79 4.23
C PHE A 124 18.93 10.13 4.67
N LYS A 125 19.30 11.41 4.77
CA LYS A 125 20.64 11.79 5.24
C LYS A 125 20.75 11.53 6.75
N PRO A 126 21.72 10.73 7.22
CA PRO A 126 21.99 10.62 8.64
C PRO A 126 22.44 11.99 9.18
N LYS A 127 21.96 12.38 10.36
CA LYS A 127 22.22 13.69 10.98
C LYS A 127 23.69 13.91 11.43
N SER A 128 24.62 13.06 11.04
CA SER A 128 26.03 13.18 11.40
C SER A 128 26.96 12.45 10.43
N SER A 129 27.37 13.13 9.36
CA SER A 129 28.78 13.14 8.95
C SER A 129 29.04 14.23 7.89
N PRO A 130 30.21 14.89 7.93
CA PRO A 130 30.50 16.04 7.10
C PRO A 130 30.83 15.61 5.66
N SER A 131 30.42 16.45 4.71
CA SER A 131 30.92 16.55 3.32
C SER A 131 31.37 15.26 2.63
N CYS A 132 30.53 14.75 1.71
CA CYS A 132 31.06 14.08 0.53
C CYS A 132 30.58 14.82 -0.72
N ARG A 133 31.49 15.61 -1.31
CA ARG A 133 31.36 16.10 -2.68
C ARG A 133 31.49 14.87 -3.61
N SER A 134 30.60 14.80 -4.60
CA SER A 134 30.53 13.80 -5.68
C SER A 134 30.46 12.32 -5.28
N MET A 135 29.24 11.80 -5.12
CA MET A 135 28.83 10.52 -5.72
C MET A 135 27.30 10.38 -5.59
N GLN A 136 26.61 10.24 -6.72
CA GLN A 136 25.17 10.03 -6.77
C GLN A 136 24.79 8.77 -5.98
N ARG A 137 24.00 8.92 -4.90
CA ARG A 137 23.43 7.78 -4.18
C ARG A 137 22.37 7.12 -5.06
N LYS A 138 22.75 6.07 -5.81
CA LYS A 138 21.79 5.11 -6.38
C LYS A 138 21.12 4.35 -5.23
N LEU A 139 19.98 4.86 -4.78
CA LEU A 139 19.14 4.20 -3.80
C LEU A 139 18.29 3.14 -4.52
N HIS A 140 18.54 1.86 -4.22
CA HIS A 140 17.67 0.76 -4.63
C HIS A 140 16.95 0.21 -3.40
N TYR A 141 15.63 0.10 -3.46
CA TYR A 141 14.85 -0.58 -2.44
C TYR A 141 15.00 -2.09 -2.63
N LYS A 142 15.56 -2.79 -1.63
CA LYS A 142 15.57 -4.25 -1.58
C LYS A 142 14.30 -4.71 -0.85
N GLY A 143 13.28 -5.07 -1.62
CA GLY A 143 12.16 -5.86 -1.08
C GLY A 143 12.63 -7.30 -0.86
N SER A 144 12.54 -7.79 0.37
CA SER A 144 12.80 -9.20 0.70
C SER A 144 11.65 -10.05 0.17
N ILE A 145 11.74 -10.46 -1.09
CA ILE A 145 10.93 -11.57 -1.61
C ILE A 145 11.71 -12.86 -1.28
N SER A 146 11.17 -13.62 -0.33
CA SER A 146 11.65 -14.98 -0.03
C SER A 146 11.22 -15.90 -1.17
N PHE A 147 12.14 -16.14 -2.11
CA PHE A 147 12.01 -17.30 -3.01
C PHE A 147 12.78 -18.45 -2.37
N LYS A 148 12.02 -19.45 -1.88
CA LYS A 148 12.59 -20.76 -1.60
C LYS A 148 12.97 -21.43 -2.93
N SER A 149 14.21 -21.93 -2.94
CA SER A 149 14.73 -23.00 -3.79
C SER A 149 14.91 -22.68 -5.28
N VAL A 150 16.17 -22.45 -5.69
CA VAL A 150 16.73 -23.09 -6.88
C VAL A 150 18.19 -23.46 -6.59
N GLU A 151 18.47 -24.76 -6.59
CA GLU A 151 19.80 -25.34 -6.53
C GLU A 151 20.64 -24.99 -7.77
N LYS A 152 21.97 -24.93 -7.56
CA LYS A 152 23.07 -25.19 -8.50
C LYS A 152 22.89 -24.76 -9.96
N ILE A 153 23.73 -23.81 -10.38
CA ILE A 153 24.74 -24.05 -11.44
C ILE A 153 25.98 -23.21 -11.11
N LYS A 154 27.08 -23.90 -10.79
CA LYS A 154 28.45 -23.38 -10.93
C LYS A 154 28.84 -23.52 -12.40
N SER A 155 29.20 -22.43 -13.07
CA SER A 155 30.23 -22.48 -14.12
C SER A 155 30.53 -21.09 -14.70
N HIS A 156 31.83 -20.78 -14.72
CA HIS A 156 32.53 -19.94 -15.69
C HIS A 156 32.50 -18.42 -15.50
N GLN A 157 33.36 -18.00 -14.57
CA GLN A 157 34.11 -16.76 -14.65
C GLN A 157 35.13 -16.88 -15.81
N ARG A 158 34.94 -16.13 -16.90
CA ARG A 158 36.04 -15.73 -17.79
C ARG A 158 35.95 -14.24 -18.07
N PHE A 159 36.98 -13.57 -17.56
CA PHE A 159 37.43 -12.24 -17.90
C PHE A 159 37.49 -12.05 -19.42
N VAL A 160 36.99 -10.91 -19.90
CA VAL A 160 37.65 -10.17 -20.98
C VAL A 160 37.45 -8.68 -20.71
N ASN A 161 38.53 -8.02 -20.28
CA ASN A 161 38.83 -6.65 -20.64
C ASN A 161 40.20 -6.71 -21.31
N ASN A 162 40.34 -6.16 -22.51
CA ASN A 162 41.50 -5.36 -22.92
C ASN A 162 41.35 -4.84 -24.36
N TYR A 163 41.40 -3.51 -24.45
CA TYR A 163 42.05 -2.66 -25.47
C TYR A 163 41.94 -3.04 -26.95
N LEU A 164 41.04 -2.36 -27.66
CA LEU A 164 41.32 -1.30 -28.65
C LEU A 164 40.00 -0.61 -29.04
#